data_AF-A0A8C5MQV7-F1
#
_entry.id   AF-A0A8C5MQV7-F1
#
_cell.length_a   1.000
_cell.length_b   1.000
_cell.length_c   1.000
_cell.angle_alpha   90.00
_cell.angle_beta   90.00
_cell.angle_gamma   90.00
#
_symmetry.space_group_name_H-M   'P 1'
#
loop_
_entity.id
_entity.type
_entity.pdbx_description
1 polymer ?
#
loop_
_entity_poly.entity_id
_entity_poly.type
_entity_poly.pdbx_seq_one_letter_code
_entity_poly.pdbx_strand_id
1 'polypeptide(L)' 'SLIKPETVAKSKSKTVLVQMMSAAGSGYRFNTRRNRLKEKLILRKYDPFGEFPRDLLKNHQLFRER' A
#
# COMPACT_ATOMS: atom_id res chain seq x y z
N SER A 1 24.79 15.71 -38.25
CA SER A 1 23.35 15.90 -38.04
C SER A 1 23.14 16.56 -36.68
N LEU A 2 22.39 17.66 -36.63
CA LEU A 2 22.05 18.34 -35.37
C LEU A 2 21.17 17.38 -34.55
N ILE A 3 21.69 16.85 -33.44
CA ILE A 3 20.87 16.11 -32.48
C ILE A 3 19.96 17.15 -31.82
N LYS A 4 18.72 17.25 -32.32
CA LYS A 4 17.67 18.03 -31.66
C LYS A 4 17.42 17.37 -30.29
N PRO A 5 17.33 18.13 -29.19
CA PRO A 5 16.91 17.56 -27.92
C PRO A 5 15.44 17.18 -28.07
N GLU A 6 15.18 15.92 -28.42
CA GLU A 6 13.87 15.32 -28.20
C GLU A 6 13.59 15.47 -26.70
N THR A 7 12.58 16.27 -26.38
CA THR A 7 12.09 16.39 -25.02
C THR A 7 11.48 15.04 -24.63
N VAL A 8 12.32 14.13 -24.15
CA VAL A 8 11.87 12.88 -23.54
C VAL A 8 11.05 13.29 -22.33
N ALA A 9 9.73 13.29 -22.49
CA ALA A 9 8.82 13.55 -21.41
C ALA A 9 9.16 12.55 -20.29
N LYS A 10 9.57 13.06 -19.12
CA LYS A 10 9.86 12.21 -17.95
C LYS A 10 8.63 11.37 -17.67
N SER A 11 8.72 10.07 -17.92
CA SER A 11 7.62 9.16 -17.68
C SER A 11 7.38 9.04 -16.17
N LYS A 12 6.12 9.10 -15.75
CA LYS A 12 5.76 8.89 -14.34
C LYS A 12 6.04 7.43 -13.99
N SER A 13 6.47 7.18 -12.75
CA SER A 13 6.72 5.81 -12.29
C SER A 13 5.45 4.96 -12.41
N LYS A 14 5.60 3.73 -12.93
CA LYS A 14 4.50 2.76 -13.05
C LYS A 14 3.95 2.33 -11.68
N THR A 15 4.80 2.32 -10.66
CA THR A 15 4.45 1.93 -9.29
C THR A 15 4.63 3.09 -8.30
N VAL A 16 3.84 3.06 -7.24
CA VAL A 16 3.88 4.01 -6.12
C VAL A 16 4.03 3.25 -4.81
N LEU A 17 4.76 3.84 -3.86
CA LEU A 17 4.83 3.36 -2.48
C LEU A 17 3.61 3.88 -1.73
N VAL A 18 2.90 3.00 -1.05
CA VAL A 18 1.69 3.32 -0.29
C VAL A 18 1.82 2.84 1.14
N GLN A 19 1.24 3.60 2.07
CA GLN A 19 1.14 3.22 3.47
C GLN A 19 -0.19 2.51 3.70
N MET A 20 -0.10 1.30 4.24
CA MET A 20 -1.23 0.48 4.63
C MET A 20 -1.51 0.69 6.11
N MET A 21 -2.76 0.96 6.45
CA MET A 21 -3.23 1.20 7.82
C MET A 21 -4.14 0.06 8.26
N SER A 22 -3.93 -0.46 9.47
CA SER A 22 -4.84 -1.44 10.05
C SER A 22 -6.24 -0.87 10.22
N ALA A 23 -7.25 -1.55 9.69
CA ALA A 23 -8.65 -1.19 9.87
C ALA A 23 -9.15 -1.39 11.31
N ALA A 24 -8.36 -2.07 12.17
CA ALA A 24 -8.64 -2.18 13.59
C ALA A 24 -8.41 -0.87 14.36
N GLY A 25 -7.72 0.12 13.76
CA GLY A 25 -7.33 1.34 14.47
C GLY A 25 -6.16 1.15 15.45
N SER A 26 -5.48 -0.01 15.43
CA SER A 26 -4.33 -0.34 16.29
C SER A 26 -3.11 0.57 16.13
N GLY A 27 -3.08 1.38 15.07
CA GLY A 27 -1.94 2.21 14.72
C GLY A 27 -0.82 1.47 13.99
N TYR A 28 -0.92 0.14 13.80
CA TYR A 28 0.05 -0.62 12.98
C TYR A 28 -0.05 -0.23 11.51
N ARG A 29 1.12 0.00 10.90
CA ARG A 29 1.27 0.47 9.52
C ARG A 29 2.45 -0.21 8.85
N PHE A 30 2.33 -0.45 7.56
CA PHE A 30 3.46 -0.90 6.75
C PHE A 30 3.38 -0.31 5.34
N ASN A 31 4.52 -0.29 4.64
CA ASN A 31 4.56 0.21 3.27
C ASN A 31 4.54 -0.94 2.27
N THR A 32 3.88 -0.74 1.14
CA THR A 32 3.92 -1.67 0.00
C THR A 32 3.90 -0.91 -1.32
N ARG A 33 4.18 -1.59 -2.43
CA ARG A 33 4.13 -1.00 -3.77
C ARG A 33 2.82 -1.40 -4.45
N ARG A 34 2.18 -0.46 -5.14
CA ARG A 34 1.06 -0.74 -6.05
C ARG A 34 1.27 -0.10 -7.41
N ASN A 35 0.52 -0.55 -8.40
CA ASN A 35 0.44 0.14 -9.69
C ASN A 35 -0.29 1.47 -9.52
N ARG A 36 0.26 2.53 -10.09
CA ARG A 36 -0.27 3.90 -10.00
C ARG A 36 -1.72 4.02 -10.49
N LEU A 37 -2.06 3.31 -11.57
CA LEU A 37 -3.36 3.41 -12.24
C LEU A 37 -4.43 2.46 -11.65
N LYS A 38 -4.05 1.59 -10.70
CA LYS A 38 -5.00 0.70 -10.02
C LYS A 38 -5.64 1.40 -8.82
N GLU A 39 -6.79 0.88 -8.41
CA GLU A 39 -7.50 1.28 -7.19
C GLU A 39 -6.65 1.09 -5.92
N LYS A 40 -7.11 1.70 -4.82
CA LYS A 40 -6.45 1.61 -3.51
C LYS A 40 -6.42 0.17 -3.02
N LEU A 41 -5.29 -0.22 -2.40
CA LEU A 41 -5.14 -1.58 -1.90
C LEU A 41 -5.98 -1.83 -0.64
N ILE A 42 -6.57 -3.02 -0.58
CA ILE A 42 -7.16 -3.63 0.61
C ILE A 42 -6.54 -5.02 0.78
N LEU A 43 -5.89 -5.28 1.91
CA LEU A 43 -5.13 -6.51 2.16
C LEU A 43 -5.53 -7.14 3.50
N ARG A 44 -5.35 -8.45 3.66
CA ARG A 44 -5.53 -9.17 4.94
C ARG A 44 -4.17 -9.63 5.47
N LYS A 45 -3.70 -9.06 6.58
CA LYS A 45 -2.39 -9.34 7.18
C LYS A 45 -2.50 -9.45 8.70
N TYR A 46 -1.57 -10.14 9.34
CA TYR A 46 -1.46 -10.11 10.80
C TYR A 46 -1.18 -8.68 11.30
N ASP A 47 -1.94 -8.27 12.32
CA ASP A 47 -1.74 -7.05 13.07
C ASP A 47 -1.23 -7.40 14.48
N PRO A 48 0.04 -7.08 14.80
CA PRO A 48 0.63 -7.43 16.08
C PRO A 48 0.06 -6.67 17.27
N PHE A 49 -0.70 -5.59 17.03
CA PHE A 49 -1.28 -4.73 18.07
C PHE A 49 -2.81 -4.81 18.12
N GLY A 50 -3.41 -5.80 17.46
CA GLY A 50 -4.87 -5.99 17.47
C GLY A 50 -5.36 -6.46 18.83
N GLU A 51 -5.87 -5.55 19.65
CA GLU A 51 -6.56 -5.85 20.91
C GLU A 51 -8.03 -6.24 20.63
N PHE A 52 -8.25 -7.42 20.07
CA PHE A 52 -9.59 -8.02 20.08
C PHE A 52 -9.58 -9.26 20.98
N PRO A 53 -10.71 -9.62 21.61
CA PRO A 53 -10.80 -10.83 22.42
C PRO A 53 -10.21 -11.98 21.61
N ARG A 54 -9.30 -12.72 22.26
CA ARG A 54 -8.48 -13.80 21.67
C ARG A 54 -9.34 -15.01 21.30
N ASP A 55 -10.41 -14.79 20.54
CA ASP A 55 -11.23 -15.84 19.98
C ASP A 55 -10.64 -16.22 18.62
N LEU A 56 -9.84 -17.27 18.72
CA LEU A 56 -9.62 -18.34 17.74
C LEU A 56 -10.09 -18.02 16.30
N LEU A 57 -9.12 -18.04 15.39
CA LEU A 57 -9.27 -18.20 13.93
C LEU A 57 -9.33 -16.93 13.05
N LYS A 58 -9.03 -15.71 13.58
CA LYS A 58 -8.99 -14.47 12.76
C LYS A 58 -7.63 -13.75 12.76
N ASN A 59 -6.53 -14.48 12.60
CA ASN A 59 -5.15 -13.95 12.62
C ASN A 59 -4.80 -12.94 11.48
N HIS A 60 -5.74 -12.57 10.62
CA HIS A 60 -5.52 -11.60 9.54
C HIS A 60 -6.53 -10.45 9.61
N GLN A 61 -6.03 -9.31 10.07
CA GLN A 61 -6.69 -8.02 10.09
C GLN A 61 -6.70 -7.40 8.68
N LEU A 62 -7.77 -6.67 8.35
CA LEU A 62 -7.86 -5.89 7.12
C LEU A 62 -7.00 -4.63 7.22
N PHE A 63 -6.24 -4.34 6.16
CA PHE A 63 -5.45 -3.13 5.99
C PHE A 63 -5.93 -2.37 4.77
N ARG A 64 -6.03 -1.05 4.88
CA ARG A 64 -6.43 -0.15 3.79
C ARG A 64 -5.32 0.84 3.49
N GLU A 65 -5.12 1.13 2.22
CA GLU A 65 -4.23 2.22 1.79
C GLU A 65 -4.76 3.58 2.27
N ARG A 66 -3.85 4.37 2.87
CA ARG A 66 -4.09 5.78 3.21
C ARG A 66 -4.21 6.64 1.95
#